data_AF-A0A7C3G7M8-F1
#
_entry.id   AF-A0A7C3G7M8-F1
#
_cell.length_a   1.000
_cell.length_b   1.000
_cell.length_c   1.000
_cell.angle_alpha   90.00
_cell.angle_beta   90.00
_cell.angle_gamma   90.00
#
_symmetry.space_group_name_H-M   'P 1'
#
loop_
_entity.id
_entity.type
_entity.pdbx_description
1 polymer ?
#
loop_
_entity_poly.entity_id
_entity_poly.type
_entity_poly.pdbx_seq_one_letter_code
_entity_poly.pdbx_strand_id
1 'polypeptide(L)'
;MGADERDLIKSFEKEKSIRENLIEKDSATKNRSDKFEKISLSKFYITPKTISVILILLSFLGLFYYLYKKMDTFVATPELIVLSPESDDITESSQVVVRGKTDRGNEVFVNDRPVMVDEDGFFSEKITLKNGVNIINIKSVNRFKKETIKTVSVEARYAQKEDEKNFKQAENNENSSNENTENNQSDERKNDAESKK
;
A
#
# COMPACT_ATOMS: atom_id res chain seq x y z
N MET A 1 97.46 5.07 14.90
CA MET A 1 96.72 4.91 13.63
C MET A 1 95.56 5.90 13.67
N GLY A 2 95.76 7.11 13.14
CA GLY A 2 94.68 8.08 12.97
C GLY A 2 94.03 7.80 11.62
N ALA A 3 92.70 7.67 11.58
CA ALA A 3 91.98 7.60 10.31
C ALA A 3 92.19 8.91 9.55
N ASP A 4 92.50 8.82 8.25
CA ASP A 4 92.71 9.97 7.38
C ASP A 4 91.39 10.75 7.25
N GLU A 5 91.42 12.05 7.55
CA GLU A 5 90.28 12.97 7.50
C GLU A 5 89.55 12.92 6.15
N ARG A 6 90.29 12.69 5.06
CA ARG A 6 89.72 12.61 3.71
C ARG A 6 88.82 11.38 3.52
N ASP A 7 89.17 10.27 4.16
CA ASP A 7 88.37 9.05 4.09
C ASP A 7 87.07 9.19 4.88
N LEU A 8 87.10 9.92 6.00
CA LEU A 8 85.91 10.26 6.78
C LEU A 8 84.95 11.14 5.96
N ILE A 9 85.46 12.22 5.35
CA ILE A 9 84.64 13.12 4.52
C ILE A 9 84.01 12.34 3.35
N LYS A 10 84.80 11.50 2.67
CA LYS A 10 84.32 10.68 1.55
C LYS A 10 83.26 9.66 1.97
N SER A 11 83.42 9.05 3.15
CA SER A 11 82.43 8.11 3.69
C SER A 11 81.11 8.81 4.05
N PHE A 12 81.19 10.02 4.59
CA PHE A 12 80.02 10.84 4.93
C PHE A 12 79.28 11.32 3.67
N GLU A 13 79.99 11.80 2.65
CA GLU A 13 79.39 12.24 1.38
C GLU A 13 78.71 11.08 0.64
N LYS A 14 79.30 9.88 0.74
CA LYS A 14 78.68 8.65 0.24
C LYS A 14 77.39 8.30 1.01
N GLU A 15 77.38 8.42 2.34
CA GLU A 15 76.15 8.18 3.12
C GLU A 15 75.07 9.23 2.80
N LYS A 16 75.45 10.50 2.67
CA LYS A 16 74.54 11.61 2.37
C LYS A 16 73.87 11.45 1.00
N SER A 17 74.63 11.15 -0.05
CA SER A 17 74.10 10.92 -1.40
C SER A 17 73.18 9.68 -1.49
N ILE A 18 73.45 8.64 -0.69
CA ILE A 18 72.54 7.49 -0.56
C ILE A 18 71.22 7.93 0.07
N ARG A 19 71.26 8.73 1.14
CA ARG A 19 70.05 9.24 1.80
C ARG A 19 69.24 10.16 0.88
N GLU A 20 69.90 11.05 0.14
CA GLU A 20 69.23 11.95 -0.81
C GLU A 20 68.51 11.18 -1.92
N ASN A 21 69.16 10.18 -2.53
CA ASN A 21 68.54 9.33 -3.55
C ASN A 21 67.39 8.43 -3.01
N LEU A 22 67.47 7.99 -1.75
CA LEU A 22 66.39 7.24 -1.11
C LEU A 22 65.17 8.13 -0.83
N ILE A 23 65.39 9.36 -0.33
CA ILE A 23 64.34 10.34 -0.06
C ILE A 23 63.68 10.83 -1.36
N GLU A 24 64.45 11.02 -2.43
CA GLU A 24 63.92 11.38 -3.75
C GLU A 24 63.07 10.26 -4.36
N LYS A 25 63.51 9.00 -4.23
CA LYS A 25 62.77 7.83 -4.71
C LYS A 25 61.44 7.64 -3.95
N ASP A 26 61.41 7.94 -2.66
CA ASP A 26 60.17 7.89 -1.86
C ASP A 26 59.21 9.06 -2.20
N SER A 27 59.75 10.19 -2.67
CA SER A 27 58.97 11.40 -2.97
C SER A 27 58.42 11.42 -4.41
N ALA A 28 59.19 10.96 -5.40
CA ALA A 28 58.78 10.90 -6.81
C ALA A 28 57.76 9.78 -7.10
N THR A 29 57.73 8.71 -6.29
CA THR A 29 56.80 7.57 -6.46
C THR A 29 55.41 7.86 -5.85
N LYS A 30 55.26 8.92 -5.04
CA LYS A 30 54.04 9.18 -4.27
C LYS A 30 52.94 9.96 -5.01
N ASN A 31 53.22 10.53 -6.19
CA ASN A 31 52.30 11.49 -6.83
C ASN A 31 51.53 11.00 -8.08
N ARG A 32 51.48 9.69 -8.37
CA ARG A 32 50.79 9.24 -9.61
C ARG A 32 50.17 7.83 -9.62
N SER A 33 49.64 7.34 -8.51
CA SER A 33 48.71 6.20 -8.56
C SER A 33 47.60 6.31 -7.53
N ASP A 34 46.39 6.44 -8.06
CA ASP A 34 45.10 6.03 -7.54
C ASP A 34 44.92 5.95 -6.02
N LYS A 35 44.05 6.85 -5.56
CA LYS A 35 43.39 6.93 -4.27
C LYS A 35 42.63 5.63 -3.93
N PHE A 36 43.36 4.59 -3.56
CA PHE A 36 42.84 3.49 -2.75
C PHE A 36 43.48 3.63 -1.37
N GLU A 37 42.72 4.17 -0.42
CA GLU A 37 43.06 4.03 0.98
C GLU A 37 43.25 2.54 1.27
N LYS A 38 44.50 2.20 1.54
CA LYS A 38 44.96 0.83 1.74
C LYS A 38 44.26 0.31 3.00
N ILE A 39 43.21 -0.50 2.84
CA ILE A 39 42.62 -1.26 3.93
C ILE A 39 43.77 -2.10 4.51
N SER A 40 44.24 -1.71 5.68
CA SER A 40 45.30 -2.42 6.39
C SER A 40 44.69 -3.70 6.96
N LEU A 41 44.66 -4.72 6.12
CA LEU A 41 44.27 -6.06 6.53
C LEU A 41 45.31 -6.56 7.53
N SER A 42 44.95 -6.41 8.81
CA SER A 42 45.61 -7.03 9.96
C SER A 42 45.94 -8.48 9.64
N LYS A 43 47.16 -8.92 9.99
CA LYS A 43 47.69 -10.26 9.72
C LYS A 43 46.71 -11.34 10.19
N PHE A 44 45.89 -11.83 9.27
CA PHE A 44 44.90 -12.86 9.55
C PHE A 44 45.62 -14.21 9.63
N TYR A 45 45.73 -14.78 10.83
CA TYR A 45 46.36 -16.08 11.03
C TYR A 45 45.42 -17.19 10.53
N ILE A 46 45.70 -17.70 9.32
CA ILE A 46 45.01 -18.85 8.73
C ILE A 46 45.48 -20.12 9.45
N THR A 47 44.90 -20.36 10.61
CA THR A 47 45.06 -21.62 11.34
C THR A 47 43.89 -22.53 10.95
N PRO A 48 44.07 -23.86 10.83
CA PRO A 48 42.97 -24.76 10.50
C PRO A 48 41.71 -24.55 11.36
N LYS A 49 41.89 -24.16 12.63
CA LYS A 49 40.81 -23.81 13.56
C LYS A 49 39.99 -22.57 13.16
N THR A 50 40.63 -21.51 12.63
CA THR A 50 39.90 -20.30 12.21
C THR A 50 39.10 -20.54 10.95
N ILE A 51 39.61 -21.39 10.04
CA ILE A 51 38.86 -21.85 8.86
C ILE A 51 37.60 -22.63 9.30
N SER A 52 37.72 -23.53 10.27
CA SER A 52 36.57 -24.28 10.80
C SER A 52 35.49 -23.38 11.42
N VAL A 53 35.88 -22.35 12.18
CA VAL A 53 34.95 -21.39 12.78
C VAL A 53 34.24 -20.56 11.70
N ILE A 54 34.95 -20.15 10.64
CA ILE A 54 34.36 -19.41 9.52
C ILE A 54 33.37 -20.29 8.75
N LEU A 55 33.66 -21.58 8.54
CA LEU A 55 32.74 -22.51 7.88
C LEU A 55 31.44 -22.67 8.69
N ILE A 56 31.56 -22.83 10.01
CA ILE A 56 30.43 -22.92 10.93
C ILE A 56 29.61 -21.62 10.90
N LEU A 57 30.28 -20.47 10.98
CA LEU A 57 29.63 -19.16 10.88
C LEU A 57 28.91 -18.98 9.55
N LEU A 58 29.54 -19.35 8.43
CA LEU A 58 28.95 -19.28 7.10
C LEU A 58 27.74 -20.22 6.97
N SER A 59 27.81 -21.41 7.58
CA SER A 59 26.69 -22.35 7.65
C SER A 59 25.52 -21.76 8.44
N PHE A 60 25.78 -21.17 9.60
CA PHE A 60 24.77 -20.46 10.39
C PHE A 60 24.20 -19.24 9.66
N LEU A 61 25.03 -18.45 8.96
CA LEU A 61 24.58 -17.31 8.16
C LEU A 61 23.73 -17.75 6.96
N GLY A 62 24.11 -18.84 6.29
CA GLY A 62 23.33 -19.44 5.21
C GLY A 62 21.99 -19.97 5.70
N LEU A 63 21.97 -20.62 6.87
CA LEU A 63 20.75 -21.06 7.52
C LEU A 63 19.87 -19.87 7.92
N PHE A 64 20.46 -18.84 8.52
CA PHE A 64 19.75 -17.62 8.91
C PHE A 64 19.17 -16.90 7.69
N TYR A 65 19.93 -16.78 6.61
CA TYR A 65 19.47 -16.24 5.33
C TYR A 65 18.32 -17.07 4.75
N TYR A 66 18.42 -18.40 4.78
CA TYR A 66 17.37 -19.30 4.34
C TYR A 66 16.09 -19.13 5.16
N LEU A 67 16.20 -19.06 6.49
CA LEU A 67 15.07 -18.83 7.39
C LEU A 67 14.46 -17.44 7.20
N TYR A 68 15.30 -16.41 7.04
CA TYR A 68 14.88 -15.03 6.75
C TYR A 68 14.03 -14.98 5.46
N LYS A 69 14.50 -15.64 4.38
CA LYS A 69 13.72 -15.75 3.14
C LYS A 69 12.39 -16.50 3.32
N LYS A 70 12.27 -17.37 4.31
CA LYS A 70 11.08 -18.21 4.53
C LYS A 70 10.03 -17.54 5.44
N MET A 71 10.39 -16.44 6.11
CA MET A 71 9.51 -15.74 7.04
C MET A 71 8.26 -15.13 6.36
N ASP A 72 8.31 -14.84 5.06
CA ASP A 72 7.18 -14.25 4.30
C ASP A 72 6.04 -15.25 3.98
N THR A 73 6.30 -16.55 4.05
CA THR A 73 5.34 -17.60 3.65
C THR A 73 4.47 -18.11 4.81
N PHE A 74 4.79 -17.74 6.06
CA PHE A 74 4.11 -18.31 7.22
C PHE A 74 2.75 -17.66 7.54
N VAL A 75 2.38 -16.62 6.81
CA VAL A 75 1.09 -15.95 6.97
C VAL A 75 0.17 -16.38 5.83
N ALA A 76 -0.76 -17.29 6.12
CA ALA A 76 -1.76 -17.74 5.17
C ALA A 76 -2.64 -16.56 4.71
N THR A 77 -2.88 -16.46 3.40
CA THR A 77 -3.92 -15.58 2.86
C THR A 77 -5.30 -16.08 3.30
N PRO A 78 -6.24 -15.17 3.61
CA PRO A 78 -7.58 -15.58 4.01
C PRO A 78 -8.28 -16.34 2.89
N GLU A 79 -9.02 -17.39 3.24
CA GLU A 79 -9.90 -18.07 2.29
C GLU A 79 -11.11 -17.19 1.99
N LEU A 80 -11.48 -17.08 0.70
CA LEU A 80 -12.64 -16.31 0.27
C LEU A 80 -13.38 -17.08 -0.82
N ILE A 81 -14.62 -17.46 -0.54
CA ILE A 81 -15.53 -18.13 -1.46
C ILE A 81 -16.72 -17.22 -1.68
N VAL A 82 -17.03 -16.90 -2.94
CA VAL A 82 -18.23 -16.16 -3.31
C VAL A 82 -19.26 -17.20 -3.73
N LEU A 83 -20.42 -17.20 -3.08
CA LEU A 83 -21.53 -18.13 -3.33
C LEU A 83 -22.55 -17.52 -4.30
N SER A 84 -22.71 -16.20 -4.26
CA SER A 84 -23.62 -15.44 -5.11
C SER A 84 -23.16 -13.98 -5.16
N PRO A 85 -23.32 -13.27 -6.28
CA PRO A 85 -23.69 -13.78 -7.60
C PRO A 85 -22.58 -14.63 -8.22
N GLU A 86 -22.93 -15.46 -9.20
CA GLU A 86 -21.95 -16.15 -10.04
C GLU A 86 -21.29 -15.12 -10.99
N SER A 87 -20.10 -15.44 -11.51
CA SER A 87 -19.43 -14.58 -12.49
C SER A 87 -20.27 -14.41 -13.75
N ASP A 88 -20.40 -13.17 -14.21
CA ASP A 88 -21.15 -12.78 -15.42
C ASP A 88 -22.66 -13.07 -15.35
N ASP A 89 -23.23 -13.09 -14.14
CA ASP A 89 -24.67 -13.26 -13.94
C ASP A 89 -25.49 -12.08 -14.50
N ILE A 90 -26.68 -12.37 -15.01
CA ILE A 90 -27.60 -11.39 -15.60
C ILE A 90 -28.85 -11.31 -14.73
N THR A 91 -29.16 -10.11 -14.22
CA THR A 91 -30.30 -9.89 -13.34
C THR A 91 -31.22 -8.78 -13.85
N GLU A 92 -32.53 -8.99 -13.75
CA GLU A 92 -33.54 -7.97 -14.06
C GLU A 92 -33.88 -7.07 -12.84
N SER A 93 -33.17 -7.26 -11.73
CA SER A 93 -33.32 -6.50 -10.49
C SER A 93 -32.31 -5.34 -10.42
N SER A 94 -32.70 -4.23 -9.80
CA SER A 94 -31.78 -3.13 -9.46
C SER A 94 -30.93 -3.42 -8.22
N GLN A 95 -31.12 -4.58 -7.59
CA GLN A 95 -30.39 -5.01 -6.39
C GLN A 95 -29.97 -6.47 -6.51
N VAL A 96 -28.75 -6.77 -6.03
CA VAL A 96 -28.23 -8.12 -5.89
C VAL A 96 -27.76 -8.35 -4.46
N VAL A 97 -27.89 -9.58 -3.98
CA VAL A 97 -27.36 -9.99 -2.68
C VAL A 97 -26.05 -10.74 -2.91
N VAL A 98 -24.96 -10.13 -2.47
CA VAL A 98 -23.62 -10.73 -2.48
C VAL A 98 -23.52 -11.61 -1.24
N ARG A 99 -23.33 -12.91 -1.44
CA ARG A 99 -23.17 -13.91 -0.39
C ARG A 99 -21.86 -14.64 -0.58
N GLY A 100 -21.20 -14.93 0.52
CA GLY A 100 -19.98 -15.72 0.48
C GLY A 100 -19.59 -16.25 1.85
N LYS A 101 -18.44 -16.91 1.87
CA LYS A 101 -17.82 -17.48 3.06
C LYS A 101 -16.34 -17.10 3.10
N THR A 102 -15.85 -16.78 4.28
CA THR A 102 -14.43 -16.56 4.59
C THR A 102 -14.08 -17.25 5.90
N ASP A 103 -12.81 -17.21 6.32
CA ASP A 103 -12.42 -17.71 7.63
C ASP A 103 -13.02 -16.85 8.75
N ARG A 104 -13.32 -17.50 9.88
CA ARG A 104 -13.89 -16.86 11.07
C ARG A 104 -12.99 -15.72 11.56
N GLY A 105 -13.58 -14.56 11.81
CA GLY A 105 -12.88 -13.39 12.33
C GLY A 105 -12.02 -12.62 11.33
N ASN A 106 -12.14 -12.91 10.02
CA ASN A 106 -11.62 -12.05 8.97
C ASN A 106 -12.56 -10.86 8.72
N GLU A 107 -11.98 -9.74 8.28
CA GLU A 107 -12.75 -8.58 7.85
C GLU A 107 -13.06 -8.71 6.36
N VAL A 108 -14.34 -8.55 5.98
CA VAL A 108 -14.76 -8.59 4.57
C VAL A 108 -15.20 -7.20 4.13
N PHE A 109 -14.81 -6.83 2.92
CA PHE A 109 -15.19 -5.59 2.27
C PHE A 109 -15.85 -5.90 0.93
N VAL A 110 -17.00 -5.28 0.66
CA VAL A 110 -17.68 -5.34 -0.63
C VAL A 110 -17.76 -3.92 -1.19
N ASN A 111 -17.13 -3.69 -2.34
CA ASN A 111 -16.96 -2.36 -2.93
C ASN A 111 -16.40 -1.35 -1.90
N ASP A 112 -15.32 -1.76 -1.22
CA ASP A 112 -14.61 -1.01 -0.17
C ASP A 112 -15.44 -0.66 1.08
N ARG A 113 -16.67 -1.20 1.20
CA ARG A 113 -17.48 -1.08 2.42
C ARG A 113 -17.32 -2.31 3.30
N PRO A 114 -17.05 -2.15 4.61
CA PRO A 114 -16.95 -3.28 5.52
C PRO A 114 -18.31 -3.98 5.66
N VAL A 115 -18.30 -5.31 5.63
CA VAL A 115 -19.47 -6.18 5.79
C VAL A 115 -19.25 -7.06 7.01
N MET A 116 -20.31 -7.23 7.81
CA MET A 116 -20.26 -8.07 8.99
C MET A 116 -20.19 -9.55 8.58
N VAL A 117 -19.24 -10.27 9.19
CA VAL A 117 -19.07 -11.71 9.02
C VAL A 117 -19.64 -12.40 10.26
N ASP A 118 -20.47 -13.41 10.04
CA ASP A 118 -21.08 -14.19 11.12
C ASP A 118 -20.07 -15.16 11.77
N GLU A 119 -20.44 -15.76 12.89
CA GLU A 119 -19.61 -16.72 13.63
C GLU A 119 -19.19 -17.89 12.75
N ASP A 120 -20.01 -18.31 11.78
CA ASP A 120 -19.70 -19.39 10.84
C ASP A 120 -18.86 -18.96 9.62
N GLY A 121 -18.45 -17.69 9.56
CA GLY A 121 -17.65 -17.14 8.46
C GLY A 121 -18.46 -16.73 7.23
N PHE A 122 -19.79 -16.75 7.31
CA PHE A 122 -20.67 -16.30 6.23
C PHE A 122 -20.85 -14.79 6.26
N PHE A 123 -20.97 -14.19 5.09
CA PHE A 123 -21.35 -12.79 4.94
C PHE A 123 -22.43 -12.64 3.87
N SER A 124 -23.28 -11.63 4.04
CA SER A 124 -24.34 -11.30 3.11
C SER A 124 -24.55 -9.80 3.09
N GLU A 125 -24.39 -9.19 1.92
CA GLU A 125 -24.58 -7.75 1.74
C GLU A 125 -25.45 -7.47 0.50
N LYS A 126 -26.36 -6.50 0.62
CA LYS A 126 -27.21 -6.08 -0.49
C LYS A 126 -26.57 -4.91 -1.23
N ILE A 127 -26.34 -5.08 -2.53
CA ILE A 127 -25.71 -4.06 -3.38
C ILE A 127 -26.74 -3.57 -4.40
N THR A 128 -26.91 -2.25 -4.49
CA THR A 128 -27.67 -1.60 -5.56
C THR A 128 -26.81 -1.57 -6.83
N LEU A 129 -27.35 -2.13 -7.90
CA LEU A 129 -26.74 -2.17 -9.23
C LEU A 129 -27.20 -0.97 -10.05
N LYS A 130 -26.34 -0.52 -10.95
CA LYS A 130 -26.71 0.40 -12.04
C LYS A 130 -27.13 -0.43 -13.25
N ASN A 131 -27.97 0.11 -14.12
CA ASN A 131 -28.30 -0.57 -15.37
C ASN A 131 -27.01 -0.76 -16.22
N GLY A 132 -26.82 -1.95 -16.79
CA GLY A 132 -25.60 -2.37 -17.48
C GLY A 132 -24.65 -3.21 -16.61
N VAL A 133 -23.38 -3.27 -16.99
CA VAL A 133 -22.36 -4.09 -16.32
C VAL A 133 -21.88 -3.42 -15.04
N ASN A 134 -21.94 -4.14 -13.93
CA ASN A 134 -21.45 -3.73 -12.62
C ASN A 134 -20.31 -4.67 -12.20
N ILE A 135 -19.24 -4.07 -11.69
CA ILE A 135 -18.10 -4.81 -11.15
C ILE A 135 -18.19 -4.75 -9.63
N ILE A 136 -18.27 -5.91 -8.98
CA ILE A 136 -18.32 -6.05 -7.53
C ILE A 136 -16.98 -6.59 -7.06
N ASN A 137 -16.27 -5.81 -6.23
CA ASN A 137 -15.02 -6.21 -5.62
C ASN A 137 -15.27 -6.71 -4.20
N ILE A 138 -14.94 -7.97 -3.94
CA ILE A 138 -15.01 -8.60 -2.62
C ILE A 138 -13.58 -8.82 -2.13
N LYS A 139 -13.24 -8.23 -0.99
CA LYS A 139 -11.93 -8.34 -0.36
C LYS A 139 -12.09 -8.96 1.02
N SER A 140 -11.30 -9.98 1.34
CA SER A 140 -11.18 -10.51 2.70
C SER A 140 -9.79 -10.19 3.24
N VAL A 141 -9.71 -9.73 4.48
CA VAL A 141 -8.48 -9.33 5.17
C VAL A 141 -8.38 -10.11 6.49
N ASN A 142 -7.25 -10.77 6.70
CA ASN A 142 -7.00 -11.49 7.94
C ASN A 142 -6.35 -10.60 9.02
N ARG A 143 -6.24 -11.13 10.25
CA ARG A 143 -5.57 -10.47 11.39
C ARG A 143 -4.11 -10.04 11.14
N PHE A 144 -3.47 -10.63 10.13
CA PHE A 144 -2.07 -10.37 9.75
C PHE A 144 -1.96 -9.46 8.52
N LYS A 145 -3.04 -8.77 8.14
CA LYS A 145 -3.12 -7.84 6.99
C LYS A 145 -2.79 -8.50 5.64
N LYS A 146 -3.00 -9.81 5.51
CA LYS A 146 -3.03 -10.46 4.19
C LYS A 146 -4.43 -10.34 3.62
N GLU A 147 -4.50 -10.06 2.33
CA GLU A 147 -5.74 -9.81 1.63
C GLU A 147 -5.92 -10.83 0.50
N THR A 148 -7.17 -11.26 0.29
CA THR A 148 -7.60 -12.00 -0.90
C THR A 148 -8.72 -11.21 -1.55
N ILE A 149 -8.59 -10.91 -2.85
CA ILE A 149 -9.57 -10.13 -3.61
C ILE A 149 -10.20 -11.04 -4.67
N LYS A 150 -11.53 -11.05 -4.73
CA LYS A 150 -12.31 -11.65 -5.81
C LYS A 150 -13.20 -10.58 -6.44
N THR A 151 -13.20 -10.56 -7.76
CA THR A 151 -14.00 -9.62 -8.56
C THR A 151 -15.06 -10.41 -9.31
N VAL A 152 -16.30 -9.95 -9.24
CA VAL A 152 -17.45 -10.57 -9.91
C VAL A 152 -18.16 -9.50 -10.73
N SER A 153 -18.40 -9.79 -12.01
CA SER A 153 -19.20 -8.98 -12.93
C SER A 153 -20.65 -9.43 -12.87
N VAL A 154 -21.57 -8.46 -12.83
CA VAL A 154 -23.02 -8.69 -12.88
C VAL A 154 -23.63 -7.69 -13.85
N GLU A 155 -24.39 -8.17 -14.82
CA GLU A 155 -25.13 -7.32 -15.76
C GLU A 155 -26.56 -7.13 -15.25
N ALA A 156 -26.92 -5.90 -14.90
CA ALA A 156 -28.28 -5.56 -14.51
C ALA A 156 -29.05 -5.02 -15.72
N ARG A 157 -30.20 -5.62 -16.03
CA ARG A 157 -31.10 -5.24 -17.14
C ARG A 157 -32.49 -4.94 -16.58
N TYR A 158 -32.61 -3.86 -15.84
CA TYR A 158 -33.90 -3.43 -15.27
C TYR A 158 -34.39 -2.14 -15.96
N ALA A 159 -35.70 -2.04 -16.19
CA ALA A 159 -36.29 -0.82 -16.72
C ALA A 159 -36.12 0.32 -15.70
N GLN A 160 -35.41 1.38 -16.09
CA GLN A 160 -35.27 2.59 -15.27
C GLN A 160 -36.65 3.26 -15.20
N LYS A 161 -37.37 3.11 -14.09
CA LYS A 161 -38.49 4.00 -13.78
C LYS A 161 -37.91 5.30 -13.26
N GLU A 162 -37.98 6.37 -14.04
CA GLU A 162 -37.52 7.73 -13.68
C GLU A 162 -38.41 8.41 -12.60
N ASP A 163 -39.25 7.66 -11.90
CA ASP A 163 -40.42 8.18 -11.19
C ASP A 163 -40.26 8.14 -9.67
N GLU A 164 -39.52 9.08 -9.09
CA GLU A 164 -39.74 9.45 -7.67
C GLU A 164 -39.28 10.87 -7.30
N LYS A 165 -38.39 11.50 -8.09
CA LYS A 165 -37.98 12.89 -7.85
C LYS A 165 -38.96 13.93 -8.41
N ASN A 166 -39.70 13.59 -9.47
CA ASN A 166 -40.68 14.50 -10.06
C ASN A 166 -42.03 14.52 -9.34
N PHE A 167 -42.35 13.52 -8.50
CA PHE A 167 -43.63 13.49 -7.79
C PHE A 167 -43.68 14.42 -6.57
N LYS A 168 -42.55 14.61 -5.86
CA LYS A 168 -42.48 15.51 -4.69
C LYS A 168 -42.41 17.00 -5.04
N GLN A 169 -42.12 17.34 -6.29
CA GLN A 169 -42.11 18.74 -6.75
C GLN A 169 -43.46 19.17 -7.35
N ALA A 170 -44.28 18.21 -7.79
CA ALA A 170 -45.66 18.48 -8.22
C ALA A 170 -46.60 18.74 -7.03
N GLU A 171 -46.47 17.96 -5.95
CA GLU A 171 -47.33 18.10 -4.75
C GLU A 171 -47.04 19.39 -3.96
N ASN A 172 -45.79 19.87 -3.97
CA ASN A 172 -45.42 21.15 -3.34
C ASN A 172 -45.81 22.38 -4.16
N ASN A 173 -46.02 22.25 -5.48
CA ASN A 173 -46.41 23.36 -6.34
C ASN A 173 -47.93 23.56 -6.44
N GLU A 174 -48.76 22.58 -6.09
CA GLU A 174 -50.22 22.75 -6.01
C GLU A 174 -50.67 23.36 -4.66
N ASN A 175 -49.87 23.21 -3.60
CA ASN A 175 -50.22 23.77 -2.29
C ASN A 175 -49.93 25.29 -2.14
N SER A 176 -49.18 25.92 -3.05
CA SER A 176 -48.99 27.38 -3.07
C SER A 176 -50.01 28.15 -3.91
N SER A 177 -50.81 27.48 -4.74
CA SER A 177 -51.85 28.12 -5.57
C SER A 177 -53.21 28.20 -4.88
N ASN A 178 -53.47 27.37 -3.86
CA ASN A 178 -54.76 27.33 -3.18
C ASN A 178 -54.87 28.22 -1.92
N GLU A 179 -53.76 28.79 -1.41
CA GLU A 179 -53.82 29.70 -0.25
C GLU A 179 -54.09 31.17 -0.63
N ASN A 180 -54.07 31.52 -1.91
CA ASN A 180 -54.28 32.90 -2.39
C ASN A 180 -55.70 33.19 -2.91
N THR A 181 -56.62 32.21 -2.94
CA THR A 181 -57.99 32.45 -3.43
C THR A 181 -59.00 32.68 -2.31
N GLU A 182 -58.72 32.26 -1.06
CA GLU A 182 -59.64 32.50 0.07
C GLU A 182 -59.50 33.87 0.75
N ASN A 183 -58.39 34.60 0.52
CA ASN A 183 -58.21 35.93 1.12
C ASN A 183 -58.74 37.10 0.30
N ASN A 184 -59.23 36.87 -0.93
CA ASN A 184 -59.78 37.94 -1.79
C ASN A 184 -61.31 37.99 -1.86
N GLN A 185 -62.02 37.20 -1.03
CA GLN A 185 -63.48 37.16 -1.04
C GLN A 185 -64.14 37.60 0.28
N SER A 186 -63.40 38.25 1.17
CA SER A 186 -63.90 38.85 2.40
C SER A 186 -63.99 40.39 2.37
N ASP A 187 -63.40 41.07 1.38
CA ASP A 187 -63.42 42.55 1.31
C ASP A 187 -64.50 43.15 0.39
N GLU A 188 -65.25 42.36 -0.38
CA GLU A 188 -66.29 42.89 -1.29
C GLU A 188 -67.72 42.88 -0.68
N ARG A 189 -67.90 42.43 0.58
CA ARG A 189 -69.21 42.40 1.25
C ARG A 189 -69.41 43.44 2.36
N LYS A 190 -68.72 44.58 2.29
CA LYS A 190 -68.93 45.69 3.25
C LYS A 190 -69.41 47.03 2.67
N ASN A 191 -69.52 47.18 1.35
CA ASN A 191 -69.90 48.49 0.77
C ASN A 191 -71.40 48.65 0.40
N ASP A 192 -72.24 47.63 0.58
CA ASP A 192 -73.67 47.72 0.19
C ASP A 192 -74.65 47.95 1.36
N ALA A 193 -74.16 48.21 2.58
CA ALA A 193 -75.03 48.35 3.76
C ALA A 193 -75.30 49.78 4.25
N GLU A 194 -74.97 50.84 3.49
CA GLU A 194 -75.15 52.23 3.95
C GLU A 194 -75.81 53.19 2.94
N SER A 195 -76.73 52.70 2.11
CA SER A 195 -77.57 53.54 1.21
C SER A 195 -79.08 53.42 1.47
N LYS A 196 -79.47 53.04 2.69
CA LYS A 196 -80.85 53.20 3.15
C LYS A 196 -80.89 53.73 4.58
N LYS A 197 -80.67 55.04 4.71
CA LYS A 197 -81.38 55.88 5.67
C LYS A 197 -81.31 57.35 5.25
#